data_AF-A0A1A2GGT9-F1
#
_entry.id   AF-A0A1A2GGT9-F1
#
_cell.length_a   1.000
_cell.length_b   1.000
_cell.length_c   1.000
_cell.angle_alpha   90.00
_cell.angle_beta   90.00
_cell.angle_gamma   90.00
#
_symmetry.space_group_name_H-M   'P 1'
#
loop_
_entity.id
_entity.type
_entity.pdbx_description
1 polymer ?
#
loop_
_entity_poly.entity_id
_entity_poly.type
_entity_poly.pdbx_seq_one_letter_code
_entity_poly.pdbx_strand_id
1 'polypeptide(L)'
;MQLLRVDTAAVQEMAGRWAASVGELTETEVPAGVGLSFQASAAAVTAAHTDVTSFTAALATRVGTHATHVGQAEAGYLANEADAAKSMAAVAASATGV
;
A
#
# COMPACT_ATOMS: atom_id res chain seq x y z
N MET A 1 24.93 13.91 17.12
CA MET A 1 23.51 13.55 16.93
C MET A 1 23.34 13.18 15.47
N GLN A 2 23.23 11.89 15.16
CA GLN A 2 22.95 11.43 13.80
C GLN A 2 21.44 11.56 13.59
N LEU A 3 21.01 12.44 12.67
CA LEU A 3 19.59 12.54 12.31
C LEU A 3 19.18 11.23 11.64
N LEU A 4 18.40 10.43 12.35
CA LEU A 4 17.81 9.22 11.81
C LEU A 4 16.66 9.66 10.88
N ARG A 5 16.98 9.90 9.61
CA ARG A 5 15.98 10.23 8.59
C ARG A 5 15.32 8.96 8.09
N VAL A 6 14.02 9.04 7.87
CA VAL A 6 13.29 7.98 7.19
C VAL A 6 13.76 7.95 5.74
N ASP A 7 14.12 6.77 5.25
CA ASP A 7 14.38 6.54 3.82
C ASP A 7 13.04 6.53 3.08
N THR A 8 12.61 7.70 2.64
CA THR A 8 11.31 7.87 1.97
C THR A 8 11.27 7.15 0.63
N ALA A 9 12.40 7.04 -0.08
CA ALA A 9 12.47 6.32 -1.34
C ALA A 9 12.19 4.82 -1.15
N ALA A 10 12.77 4.22 -0.12
CA ALA A 10 12.51 2.82 0.22
C ALA A 10 11.05 2.57 0.64
N VAL A 11 10.44 3.53 1.35
CA VAL A 11 9.03 3.47 1.76
C VAL A 11 8.10 3.55 0.55
N GLN A 12 8.36 4.47 -0.38
CA GLN A 12 7.58 4.62 -1.61
C GLN A 12 7.71 3.37 -2.50
N GLU A 13 8.91 2.80 -2.62
CA GLU A 13 9.13 1.56 -3.36
C GLU A 13 8.30 0.42 -2.77
N MET A 14 8.29 0.28 -1.44
CA MET A 14 7.52 -0.76 -0.76
C MET A 14 6.01 -0.57 -0.98
N ALA A 15 5.51 0.66 -0.89
CA ALA A 15 4.11 0.97 -1.17
C ALA A 15 3.73 0.64 -2.63
N GLY A 16 4.62 0.95 -3.58
CA GLY A 16 4.45 0.59 -4.99
C GLY A 16 4.41 -0.91 -5.21
N ARG A 17 5.27 -1.69 -4.53
CA ARG A 17 5.27 -3.16 -4.60
C ARG A 17 3.98 -3.74 -4.04
N TRP A 18 3.45 -3.20 -2.95
CA TRP A 18 2.16 -3.63 -2.42
C TRP A 18 1.01 -3.34 -3.39
N ALA A 19 1.02 -2.17 -4.04
CA ALA A 19 0.02 -1.84 -5.06
C ALA A 19 0.10 -2.78 -6.28
N ALA A 20 1.31 -3.12 -6.73
CA ALA A 20 1.51 -4.08 -7.81
C ALA A 20 0.99 -5.48 -7.45
N SER A 21 1.32 -5.98 -6.25
CA SER A 21 0.79 -7.26 -5.77
C SER A 21 -0.74 -7.28 -5.67
N VAL A 22 -1.37 -6.16 -5.32
CA VAL A 22 -2.84 -6.03 -5.34
C VAL A 22 -3.40 -6.16 -6.76
N GLY A 23 -2.73 -5.57 -7.76
CA GLY A 23 -3.09 -5.71 -9.16
C GLY A 23 -3.07 -7.17 -9.62
N GLU A 24 -1.96 -7.86 -9.38
CA GLU A 24 -1.79 -9.29 -9.70
C GLU A 24 -2.86 -10.16 -9.02
N LEU A 25 -3.16 -9.86 -7.76
CA LEU A 25 -4.18 -10.58 -6.99
C LEU A 25 -5.59 -10.42 -7.59
N THR A 26 -5.86 -9.26 -8.18
CA THR A 26 -7.17 -8.93 -8.78
C THR A 26 -7.31 -9.51 -10.19
N GLU A 27 -6.21 -9.71 -10.91
CA GLU A 27 -6.18 -10.33 -12.25
C GLU A 27 -6.31 -11.86 -12.23
N THR A 28 -6.30 -12.49 -11.05
CA THR A 28 -6.44 -13.94 -10.93
C THR A 28 -7.84 -14.39 -11.36
N GLU A 29 -7.97 -14.89 -12.59
CA GLU A 29 -9.22 -15.47 -13.11
C GLU A 29 -9.53 -16.81 -12.44
N VAL A 30 -10.78 -16.98 -12.02
CA VAL A 30 -11.30 -18.27 -11.55
C VAL A 30 -11.55 -19.17 -12.77
N PRO A 31 -10.96 -20.37 -12.84
CA PRO A 31 -11.26 -21.31 -13.91
C PRO A 31 -12.75 -21.63 -13.96
N ALA A 32 -13.35 -21.62 -15.16
CA ALA A 32 -14.73 -22.03 -15.36
C ALA A 32 -14.94 -23.45 -14.79
N GLY A 33 -15.99 -23.63 -13.99
CA GLY A 33 -16.24 -24.85 -13.23
C GLY A 33 -16.21 -26.11 -14.11
N VAL A 34 -15.22 -26.97 -13.88
CA VAL A 34 -15.10 -28.26 -14.59
C VAL A 34 -15.91 -29.29 -13.81
N GLY A 35 -17.17 -29.50 -14.21
CA GLY A 35 -18.02 -30.52 -13.60
C GLY A 35 -19.48 -30.39 -13.99
N LEU A 36 -20.20 -31.51 -13.94
CA LEU A 36 -21.64 -31.52 -14.15
C LEU A 36 -22.35 -30.89 -12.94
N SER A 37 -23.36 -30.06 -13.18
CA SER A 37 -24.06 -29.24 -12.15
C SER A 37 -24.71 -30.05 -11.01
N PHE A 38 -24.89 -31.35 -11.21
CA PHE A 38 -25.48 -32.29 -10.26
C PHE A 38 -24.44 -33.01 -9.38
N GLN A 39 -23.14 -32.77 -9.59
CA GLN A 39 -22.09 -33.35 -8.76
C GLN A 39 -21.84 -32.47 -7.52
N ALA A 40 -22.05 -33.02 -6.32
CA ALA A 40 -21.87 -32.29 -5.07
C ALA A 40 -20.46 -31.68 -4.91
N SER A 41 -19.43 -32.34 -5.43
CA SER A 41 -18.07 -31.78 -5.43
C SER A 41 -17.90 -30.60 -6.37
N ALA A 42 -18.63 -30.53 -7.49
CA ALA A 42 -18.59 -29.37 -8.39
C ALA A 42 -19.23 -28.14 -7.71
N ALA A 43 -20.32 -28.34 -6.97
CA ALA A 43 -20.93 -27.30 -6.16
C ALA A 43 -19.98 -26.82 -5.03
N ALA A 44 -19.31 -27.75 -4.33
CA ALA A 44 -18.35 -27.42 -3.28
C ALA A 44 -17.14 -26.63 -3.82
N VAL A 45 -16.58 -27.02 -4.98
CA VAL A 45 -15.48 -26.28 -5.64
C VAL A 45 -15.93 -24.88 -6.07
N THR A 46 -17.15 -24.73 -6.58
CA THR A 46 -17.70 -23.42 -6.97
C THR A 46 -17.87 -22.50 -5.76
N ALA A 47 -18.36 -23.04 -4.64
CA ALA A 47 -18.47 -22.29 -3.38
C ALA A 47 -17.09 -21.86 -2.88
N ALA A 48 -16.10 -22.77 -2.86
CA ALA A 48 -14.74 -22.45 -2.46
C ALA A 48 -14.10 -21.36 -3.35
N HIS A 49 -14.32 -21.40 -4.68
CA HIS A 49 -13.85 -20.34 -5.57
C HIS A 49 -14.52 -18.98 -5.26
N THR A 50 -15.81 -18.97 -4.95
CA THR A 50 -16.52 -17.75 -4.54
C THR A 50 -15.91 -17.16 -3.26
N ASP A 51 -15.67 -18.01 -2.27
CA ASP A 51 -15.07 -17.61 -0.99
C ASP A 51 -13.65 -17.04 -1.20
N VAL A 52 -12.81 -17.75 -1.96
CA VAL A 52 -11.46 -17.28 -2.31
C VAL A 52 -11.52 -15.94 -3.04
N THR A 53 -12.41 -15.78 -4.03
CA THR A 53 -12.58 -14.52 -4.77
C THR A 53 -12.94 -13.36 -3.83
N SER A 54 -13.88 -13.60 -2.92
CA SER A 54 -14.31 -12.59 -1.95
C SER A 54 -13.20 -12.20 -0.97
N PHE A 55 -12.44 -13.19 -0.47
CA PHE A 55 -11.31 -12.98 0.41
C PHE A 55 -10.20 -12.17 -0.29
N THR A 56 -9.87 -12.56 -1.52
CA THR A 56 -8.87 -11.90 -2.36
C THR A 56 -9.23 -10.45 -2.63
N ALA A 57 -10.49 -10.15 -2.97
CA ALA A 57 -10.96 -8.78 -3.16
C ALA A 57 -10.89 -7.93 -1.88
N ALA A 58 -11.23 -8.52 -0.72
CA ALA A 58 -11.12 -7.84 0.56
C ALA A 58 -9.64 -7.56 0.95
N LEU A 59 -8.76 -8.53 0.70
CA LEU A 59 -7.32 -8.38 0.91
C LEU A 59 -6.73 -7.28 0.01
N ALA A 60 -7.07 -7.30 -1.28
CA ALA A 60 -6.70 -6.29 -2.25
C ALA A 60 -7.08 -4.87 -1.77
N THR A 61 -8.34 -4.69 -1.35
CA THR A 61 -8.86 -3.43 -0.83
C THR A 61 -8.07 -2.96 0.40
N ARG A 62 -7.81 -3.87 1.35
CA ARG A 62 -7.11 -3.54 2.59
C ARG A 62 -5.65 -3.13 2.31
N VAL A 63 -4.93 -3.91 1.51
CA VAL A 63 -3.53 -3.62 1.17
C VAL A 63 -3.43 -2.31 0.38
N GLY A 64 -4.32 -2.07 -0.59
CA GLY A 64 -4.37 -0.82 -1.34
C GLY A 64 -4.62 0.41 -0.45
N THR A 65 -5.51 0.28 0.54
CA THR A 65 -5.77 1.33 1.54
C THR A 65 -4.51 1.63 2.35
N HIS A 66 -3.80 0.60 2.83
CA HIS A 66 -2.55 0.80 3.58
C HIS A 66 -1.45 1.42 2.73
N ALA A 67 -1.28 0.98 1.47
CA ALA A 67 -0.31 1.58 0.56
C ALA A 67 -0.60 3.09 0.33
N THR A 68 -1.88 3.45 0.20
CA THR A 68 -2.31 4.85 0.10
C THR A 68 -1.97 5.65 1.35
N HIS A 69 -2.28 5.12 2.54
CA HIS A 69 -1.94 5.78 3.81
C HIS A 69 -0.43 5.96 3.99
N VAL A 70 0.38 4.98 3.58
CA VAL A 70 1.84 5.09 3.62
C VAL A 70 2.33 6.21 2.71
N GLY A 71 1.85 6.29 1.48
CA GLY A 71 2.20 7.39 0.57
C GLY A 71 1.79 8.77 1.09
N GLN A 72 0.62 8.87 1.75
CA GLN A 72 0.19 10.10 2.41
C GLN A 72 1.09 10.48 3.60
N ALA A 73 1.47 9.51 4.42
CA ALA A 73 2.37 9.72 5.55
C ALA A 73 3.76 10.17 5.08
N GLU A 74 4.27 9.58 4.00
CA GLU A 74 5.54 9.99 3.38
C GLU A 74 5.49 11.45 2.89
N ALA A 75 4.44 11.82 2.16
CA ALA A 75 4.25 13.20 1.71
C ALA A 75 4.19 14.19 2.89
N GLY A 76 3.49 13.81 3.96
CA GLY A 76 3.44 14.59 5.20
C GLY A 76 4.81 14.73 5.88
N TYR A 77 5.60 13.66 5.93
CA TYR A 77 6.96 13.69 6.46
C TYR A 77 7.87 14.63 5.66
N LEU A 78 7.84 14.55 4.33
CA LEU A 78 8.62 15.42 3.46
C LEU A 78 8.26 16.91 3.62
N ALA A 79 6.97 17.22 3.73
CA ALA A 79 6.51 18.58 3.99
C ALA A 79 7.02 19.10 5.35
N ASN A 80 6.94 18.27 6.40
CA ASN A 80 7.44 18.62 7.72
C ASN A 80 8.96 18.85 7.73
N GLU A 81 9.74 18.02 7.04
CA GLU A 81 11.19 18.23 6.90
C GLU A 81 11.51 19.55 6.18
N ALA A 82 10.75 19.90 5.14
CA ALA A 82 10.94 21.16 4.43
C ALA A 82 10.61 22.39 5.30
N ASP A 83 9.55 22.32 6.10
CA ASP A 83 9.15 23.41 7.00
C ASP A 83 10.09 23.54 8.20
N ALA A 84 10.59 22.42 8.74
CA ALA A 84 11.63 22.41 9.75
C ALA A 84 12.92 23.06 9.21
N ALA A 85 13.33 22.74 7.99
CA ALA A 85 14.51 23.35 7.37
C ALA A 85 14.37 24.86 7.20
N LYS A 86 13.19 25.36 6.76
CA LYS A 86 12.91 26.81 6.68
C LYS A 86 12.98 27.47 8.04
N SER A 87 12.40 26.84 9.06
CA SER A 87 12.38 27.35 10.44
C SER A 87 13.80 27.45 11.01
N MET A 88 14.63 26.42 10.81
CA MET A 88 16.04 26.45 11.23
C MET A 88 16.84 27.51 10.48
N ALA A 89 16.62 27.69 9.18
CA ALA A 89 17.28 28.73 8.40
C ALA A 89 16.91 30.14 8.91
N ALA A 90 15.64 30.37 9.25
CA ALA A 90 15.19 31.63 9.84
C ALA A 90 15.83 31.89 11.21
N VAL A 91 15.91 30.87 12.08
CA VAL A 91 16.58 30.96 13.38
C VAL A 91 18.07 31.26 13.19
N ALA A 92 18.76 30.56 12.28
CA ALA A 92 20.17 30.80 11.99
C ALA A 92 20.41 32.24 11.50
N ALA A 93 19.59 32.73 10.57
CA ALA A 93 19.67 34.10 10.08
C ALA A 93 19.49 35.14 11.19
N SER A 94 18.52 34.93 12.09
CA SER A 94 18.31 35.81 13.25
C SER A 94 19.47 35.78 14.26
N ALA A 95 20.13 34.63 14.41
CA ALA A 95 21.26 34.46 15.30
C ALA A 95 22.56 35.08 14.75
N THR A 96 22.71 35.15 13.42
CA THR A 96 23.90 35.71 12.77
C THR A 96 23.89 37.21 12.56
N GLY A 97 22.79 37.90 12.88
CA GLY A 97 22.68 39.37 12.98
C GLY A 97 23.57 40.19 12.03
N VAL A 98 23.08 40.46 10.83
CA VAL A 98 23.28 41.75 10.14
C VAL A 98 21.97 42.51 10.23
#